data_AF-A0A516GDL0-F1
#
_entry.id   AF-A0A516GDL0-F1
#
_cell.length_a   1.000
_cell.length_b   1.000
_cell.length_c   1.000
_cell.angle_alpha   90.00
_cell.angle_beta   90.00
_cell.angle_gamma   90.00
#
_symmetry.space_group_name_H-M   'P 1'
#
loop_
_entity.id
_entity.type
_entity.pdbx_description
1 polymer ?
#
loop_
_entity_poly.entity_id
_entity_poly.type
_entity_poly.pdbx_seq_one_letter_code
_entity_poly.pdbx_strand_id
1 'polypeptide(L)' 'MTVVVDCSALVDLLVAPDLEAVHVAIADQVLHAPAHVDVEVVSALRGLVHPKSSEPLDGPRRVWKGRCQAEH' A
#
# COMPACT_ATOMS: atom_id res chain seq x y z
N MET A 1 20.62 0.34 -8.72
CA MET A 1 19.23 0.06 -9.11
C MET A 1 18.34 0.68 -8.06
N THR A 2 17.26 1.34 -8.46
CA THR A 2 16.42 2.11 -7.52
C THR A 2 15.10 1.39 -7.35
N VAL A 3 14.70 1.11 -6.11
CA VAL A 3 13.43 0.45 -5.79
C VAL A 3 12.47 1.51 -5.26
N VAL A 4 11.36 1.72 -5.97
CA VAL A 4 10.25 2.56 -5.48
C VAL A 4 9.22 1.65 -4.86
N VAL A 5 8.90 1.88 -3.59
CA VAL A 5 7.94 1.07 -2.83
C VAL A 5 6.57 1.73 -2.92
N ASP A 6 5.60 0.96 -3.41
CA ASP A 6 4.20 1.36 -3.48
C ASP A 6 3.49 1.19 -2.12
N CYS A 7 2.43 1.95 -1.90
CA CYS A 7 1.60 1.84 -0.71
C CYS A 7 1.08 0.41 -0.50
N SER A 8 0.63 -0.27 -1.55
CA SER A 8 0.09 -1.63 -1.44
C SER A 8 1.14 -2.62 -0.92
N ALA A 9 2.37 -2.55 -1.43
CA ALA A 9 3.48 -3.40 -0.97
C ALA A 9 3.85 -3.15 0.50
N LEU A 10 3.80 -1.88 0.95
CA LEU A 10 4.02 -1.54 2.36
C LEU A 10 2.90 -2.06 3.26
N VAL A 11 1.64 -1.91 2.85
CA VAL A 11 0.50 -2.42 3.61
C VAL A 11 0.59 -3.94 3.71
N ASP A 12 0.87 -4.63 2.61
CA ASP A 12 1.06 -6.08 2.59
C ASP A 12 2.18 -6.49 3.55
N LEU A 13 3.32 -5.78 3.54
CA LEU A 13 4.42 -6.05 4.47
C LEU A 13 4.03 -5.87 5.94
N LEU A 14 3.27 -4.81 6.25
CA LEU A 14 2.85 -4.50 7.62
C LEU A 14 1.82 -5.48 8.17
N VAL A 15 1.08 -6.17 7.30
CA VAL A 15 0.07 -7.18 7.69
C VAL A 15 0.54 -8.62 7.47
N ALA A 16 1.65 -8.82 6.75
CA ALA A 16 2.16 -10.15 6.42
C ALA A 16 2.70 -10.88 7.66
N PRO A 17 2.51 -12.20 7.74
CA PRO A 17 3.07 -13.00 8.82
C PRO A 17 4.58 -13.28 8.65
N ASP A 18 5.14 -13.12 7.44
CA ASP A 18 6.53 -13.47 7.12
C ASP A 18 7.37 -12.25 6.72
N LEU A 19 7.94 -11.59 7.72
CA LEU A 19 8.78 -10.40 7.58
C LEU A 19 10.21 -10.71 7.13
N GLU A 20 10.69 -11.93 7.33
CA GLU A 20 12.09 -12.32 7.08
C GLU A 20 12.41 -12.34 5.58
N ALA A 21 11.54 -12.98 4.76
CA ALA A 21 11.73 -13.02 3.31
C ALA A 21 11.80 -11.62 2.69
N VAL A 22 11.01 -10.68 3.22
CA VAL A 22 11.01 -9.30 2.74
C VAL A 22 12.22 -8.53 3.23
N HIS A 23 12.64 -8.72 4.49
CA HIS A 23 13.86 -8.13 5.03
C HIS A 23 15.07 -8.48 4.16
N VAL A 24 15.25 -9.76 3.82
CA VAL A 24 16.33 -10.23 2.95
C VAL A 24 16.26 -9.58 1.57
N ALA A 25 15.07 -9.39 1.01
CA ALA A 25 14.90 -8.81 -0.33
C ALA A 25 15.24 -7.31 -0.39
N ILE A 26 15.18 -6.58 0.72
CA ILE A 26 15.35 -5.11 0.76
C ILE A 26 16.56 -4.62 1.56
N ALA A 27 17.25 -5.49 2.31
CA ALA A 27 18.30 -5.11 3.28
C ALA A 27 19.40 -4.19 2.71
N ASP A 28 19.81 -4.42 1.45
CA ASP A 28 20.87 -3.65 0.79
C ASP A 28 20.36 -2.66 -0.27
N GLN A 29 19.06 -2.36 -0.28
CA GLN A 29 18.44 -1.49 -1.28
C GLN A 29 18.17 -0.08 -0.72
N VAL A 30 18.44 0.94 -1.53
CA VAL A 30 17.92 2.29 -1.28
C VAL A 30 16.46 2.32 -1.73
N LEU A 31 15.57 2.41 -0.75
CA LEU A 31 14.12 2.47 -0.98
C LEU A 31 13.66 3.91 -1.15
N HIS A 32 12.89 4.14 -2.20
CA HIS A 32 12.21 5.42 -2.46
C HIS A 32 10.70 5.21 -2.38
N ALA A 33 9.96 6.29 -2.16
CA ALA A 33 8.50 6.24 -2.18
C ALA A 33 7.91 7.55 -2.73
N PRO A 34 6.66 7.53 -3.24
CA PRO A 34 5.94 8.74 -3.64
C PRO A 34 5.71 9.70 -2.46
N ALA A 35 5.50 11.00 -2.75
CA ALA A 35 5.44 12.09 -1.78
C ALA A 35 4.33 12.01 -0.71
N HIS A 36 3.44 11.01 -0.78
CA HIS A 36 2.28 10.83 0.10
C HIS A 36 2.08 9.38 0.57
N VAL A 37 3.12 8.54 0.46
CA VAL A 37 3.02 7.12 0.82
C VAL A 37 2.58 6.92 2.28
N ASP A 38 2.93 7.84 3.17
CA ASP A 38 2.54 7.86 4.58
C ASP A 38 1.03 7.99 4.76
N VAL A 39 0.42 8.97 4.09
CA VAL A 39 -1.03 9.23 4.13
C VAL A 39 -1.79 8.05 3.51
N GLU A 40 -1.28 7.49 2.42
CA GLU A 40 -1.90 6.34 1.75
C GLU A 40 -1.88 5.09 2.64
N VAL A 41 -0.75 4.77 3.27
CA VAL A 41 -0.60 3.62 4.19
C VAL A 41 -1.53 3.78 5.40
N VAL A 42 -1.54 4.95 6.05
CA VAL A 42 -2.42 5.20 7.20
C VAL A 42 -3.89 5.07 6.81
N SER A 43 -4.26 5.56 5.62
CA SER A 43 -5.63 5.46 5.10
C SER A 43 -6.04 4.01 4.82
N ALA A 44 -5.14 3.21 4.25
CA ALA A 44 -5.36 1.80 3.98
C ALA A 44 -5.52 1.00 5.27
N LEU A 45 -4.60 1.18 6.24
CA LEU A 45 -4.68 0.54 7.56
C LEU A 45 -5.98 0.91 8.30
N ARG A 46 -6.40 2.19 8.24
CA ARG A 46 -7.67 2.61 8.82
C ARG A 46 -8.85 1.86 8.22
N GLY A 47 -8.84 1.60 6.91
CA GLY A 47 -9.86 0.80 6.21
C GLY A 47 -9.89 -0.66 6.63
N LEU A 48 -8.74 -1.25 6.98
CA LEU A 48 -8.66 -2.61 7.50
C LEU A 48 -9.20 -2.73 8.93
N VAL A 49 -8.92 -1.73 9.78
CA VAL A 49 -9.39 -1.70 11.19
C VAL A 49 -10.87 -1.31 11.28
N HIS A 50 -11.33 -0.42 10.40
CA HIS A 50 -12.71 0.04 10.33
C HIS A 50 -13.30 -0.33 8.97
N PRO A 51 -13.50 -1.63 8.69
CA PRO A 51 -14.16 -2.03 7.47
C PRO A 51 -15.54 -1.39 7.49
N LYS A 52 -15.83 -0.51 6.51
CA LYS A 52 -17.18 0.03 6.37
C LYS A 52 -18.12 -1.17 6.22
N SER A 53 -18.99 -1.36 7.20
CA SER A 53 -20.07 -2.33 7.09
C SER A 53 -20.99 -1.92 5.94
N SER A 54 -21.45 -2.93 5.19
CA SER A 54 -22.50 -2.93 4.16
C SER A 54 -22.23 -2.28 2.79
N GLU A 55 -21.71 -3.08 1.85
CA GLU A 55 -22.31 -3.30 0.52
C GLU A 55 -22.13 -4.80 0.16
N PRO A 56 -23.09 -5.49 -0.46
CA PRO A 56 -22.92 -6.88 -0.89
C PRO A 56 -21.77 -6.98 -1.90
N LEU A 57 -20.94 -8.02 -1.79
CA LEU A 57 -19.77 -8.28 -2.64
C LEU A 57 -20.12 -8.68 -4.10
N ASP A 58 -21.29 -8.31 -4.60
CA ASP A 58 -21.75 -8.57 -5.98
C ASP A 58 -21.64 -7.33 -6.89
N GLY A 59 -21.00 -6.27 -6.41
CA GLY A 59 -20.64 -5.09 -7.20
C GLY A 59 -19.24 -5.19 -7.80
N PRO A 60 -18.98 -4.58 -8.96
CA PRO A 60 -17.66 -4.63 -9.60
C PRO A 60 -16.58 -4.16 -8.62
N ARG A 61 -15.53 -4.97 -8.44
CA ARG A 61 -14.35 -4.65 -7.62
C ARG A 61 -13.98 -3.19 -7.86
N ARG A 62 -14.07 -2.35 -6.82
CA ARG A 62 -13.62 -0.96 -6.88
C ARG A 62 -12.11 -0.98 -7.11
N VAL A 63 -11.71 -0.95 -8.38
CA VAL A 63 -10.34 -0.70 -8.80
C VAL A 63 -9.98 0.67 -8.27
N TRP A 64 -8.99 0.71 -7.38
CA TRP A 64 -8.46 1.95 -6.84
C TRP A 64 -7.77 2.70 -7.98
N LYS A 65 -8.48 3.65 -8.59
CA LYS A 65 -7.90 4.52 -9.61
C LYS A 65 -7.14 5.61 -8.84
N GLY A 66 -5.88 5.33 -8.53
CA GLY A 66 -4.96 6.32 -7.96
C GLY A 66 -5.06 7.60 -8.78
N ARG A 67 -5.51 8.69 -8.15
CA ARG A 67 -5.50 10.01 -8.79
C ARG A 67 -4.06 10.49 -8.76
N CYS A 68 -3.29 10.10 -9.77
CA CYS A 68 -2.07 10.81 -10.12
C CYS A 68 -2.48 12.25 -10.47
N GLN A 69 -2.39 13.18 -9.52
CA GLN A 69 -2.36 14.59 -9.86
C GLN A 69 -1.03 14.83 -10.57
N ALA A 70 -1.08 14.86 -11.90
CA ALA A 70 -0.04 15.47 -12.69
C ALA A 70 -0.16 16.98 -12.48
N GLU A 71 0.79 17.57 -11.77
CA GLU A 71 0.99 19.00 -11.75
C GLU A 71 2.06 19.35 -12.80
N HIS A 72 1.69 20.27 -13.70
CA HIS A 72 2.50 20.80 -14.80
C HIS A 72 3.56 21.79 -14.30
#